data_AF-A0A925ZYP1-F1
#
_entry.id   AF-A0A925ZYP1-F1
#
_cell.length_a   1.000
_cell.length_b   1.000
_cell.length_c   1.000
_cell.angle_alpha   90.00
_cell.angle_beta   90.00
_cell.angle_gamma   90.00
#
_symmetry.space_group_name_H-M   'P 1'
#
loop_
_entity.id
_entity.type
_entity.pdbx_description
1 polymer ?
#
loop_
_entity_poly.entity_id
_entity_poly.type
_entity_poly.pdbx_seq_one_letter_code
_entity_poly.pdbx_strand_id
1 'polypeptide(L)'
;LLEFKAVYTKWDQVFAERGWGTIYLGNHDQPRMTTRWGDDRPEFRSASSKLLTTFLLTMRGTPYYYGGDELGMTNIRFDKIEDYQDIETRNMYAQLQAEGADLPQFLAAQKLTGRDNGRTPFQWDATANAGFSTGTPWLKVNPNYPQLNAAAEEKDPGSVLNYFRKATAMRREHKVLVYGQYQLLDEANPHIYAYTRTLGKERVLVVLNFTSEQRGWALPAGLKLSGAPWLNNYPGFTPTATLALQPWQAVVVPLR
;
A
#
# COMPACT_ATOMS: atom_id res chain seq x y z
N LEU A 1 1.84 5.59 12.49
CA LEU A 1 0.94 6.41 11.64
C LEU A 1 1.21 7.92 11.73
N LEU A 2 1.40 8.49 12.93
CA LEU A 2 1.57 9.96 13.08
C LEU A 2 2.72 10.52 12.23
N GLU A 3 3.89 9.88 12.26
CA GLU A 3 5.03 10.28 11.41
C GLU A 3 4.72 10.16 9.92
N PHE A 4 4.01 9.10 9.52
CA PHE A 4 3.57 8.91 8.14
C PHE A 4 2.68 10.08 7.68
N LYS A 5 1.70 10.48 8.50
CA LYS A 5 0.86 11.67 8.23
C LYS A 5 1.70 12.94 8.11
N ALA A 6 2.64 13.16 9.05
CA ALA A 6 3.47 14.35 9.08
C ALA A 6 4.36 14.45 7.83
N VAL A 7 4.98 13.33 7.43
CA VAL A 7 5.79 13.26 6.20
C VAL A 7 4.94 13.60 4.99
N TYR A 8 3.83 12.90 4.75
CA TYR A 8 3.04 13.11 3.54
C TYR A 8 2.31 14.45 3.50
N THR A 9 1.96 15.01 4.66
CA THR A 9 1.45 16.39 4.77
C THR A 9 2.53 17.40 4.41
N LYS A 10 3.76 17.23 4.92
CA LYS A 10 4.90 18.10 4.57
C LYS A 10 5.22 18.03 3.07
N TRP A 11 5.23 16.83 2.50
CA TRP A 11 5.46 16.64 1.06
C TRP A 11 4.37 17.31 0.23
N ASP A 12 3.10 17.18 0.63
CA ASP A 12 2.02 17.91 -0.03
C ASP A 12 2.23 19.43 0.06
N GLN A 13 2.52 19.97 1.25
CA GLN A 13 2.77 21.40 1.46
C GLN A 13 3.89 21.96 0.57
N VAL A 14 4.97 21.21 0.36
CA VAL A 14 6.08 21.63 -0.53
C VAL A 14 5.59 21.89 -1.95
N PHE A 15 4.62 21.10 -2.44
CA PHE A 15 4.05 21.25 -3.77
C PHE A 15 2.73 22.04 -3.78
N ALA A 16 2.34 22.67 -2.67
CA ALA A 16 1.13 23.48 -2.50
C ALA A 16 0.94 24.51 -3.62
N GLU A 17 1.97 25.30 -3.86
CA GLU A 17 1.92 26.46 -4.74
C GLU A 17 2.57 26.21 -6.10
N ARG A 18 3.66 25.43 -6.12
CA ARG A 18 4.48 25.18 -7.32
C ARG A 18 5.10 23.79 -7.33
N GLY A 19 5.44 23.32 -8.52
CA GLY A 19 6.07 22.02 -8.74
C GLY A 19 5.06 20.86 -8.73
N TRP A 20 5.58 19.65 -8.89
CA TRP A 20 4.78 18.44 -8.90
C TRP A 20 5.60 17.26 -8.39
N GLY A 21 5.15 16.66 -7.29
CA GLY A 21 5.82 15.53 -6.67
C GLY A 21 5.46 14.18 -7.29
N THR A 22 6.27 13.19 -6.97
CA THR A 22 5.97 11.77 -7.19
C THR A 22 5.69 11.11 -5.83
N ILE A 23 4.76 10.16 -5.79
CA ILE A 23 4.45 9.41 -4.57
C ILE A 23 4.54 7.90 -4.82
N TYR A 24 5.24 7.18 -3.95
CA TYR A 24 5.41 5.73 -4.03
C TYR A 24 5.59 5.14 -2.63
N LEU A 25 5.34 3.85 -2.50
CA LEU A 25 5.53 3.08 -1.25
C LEU A 25 6.47 1.89 -1.40
N GLY A 26 6.82 1.54 -2.64
CA GLY A 26 7.71 0.44 -2.99
C GLY A 26 8.50 0.75 -4.25
N ASN A 27 9.66 0.11 -4.40
CA ASN A 27 10.49 0.07 -5.60
C ASN A 27 11.49 -1.10 -5.45
N HIS A 28 12.41 -1.26 -6.40
CA HIS A 28 13.44 -2.32 -6.40
C HIS A 28 14.47 -2.26 -5.25
N ASP A 29 14.48 -1.17 -4.48
CA ASP A 29 15.35 -0.92 -3.32
C ASP A 29 14.60 -0.92 -2.01
N GLN A 30 13.32 -1.29 -2.01
CA GLN A 30 12.50 -1.33 -0.82
C GLN A 30 11.79 -2.68 -0.73
N PRO A 31 11.51 -3.17 0.48
CA PRO A 31 10.62 -4.32 0.65
C PRO A 31 9.21 -4.00 0.15
N ARG A 32 8.38 -5.04 0.00
CA ARG A 32 7.02 -4.90 -0.55
C ARG A 32 6.16 -3.99 0.33
N MET A 33 5.39 -3.11 -0.30
CA MET A 33 4.60 -2.12 0.43
C MET A 33 3.58 -2.77 1.38
N THR A 34 3.00 -3.90 1.00
CA THR A 34 2.02 -4.63 1.81
C THR A 34 2.62 -5.11 3.12
N THR A 35 3.85 -5.62 3.10
CA THR A 35 4.55 -6.04 4.32
C THR A 35 5.06 -4.85 5.14
N ARG A 36 5.59 -3.82 4.47
CA ARG A 36 6.24 -2.69 5.15
C ARG A 36 5.26 -1.70 5.79
N TRP A 37 4.18 -1.38 5.08
CA TRP A 37 3.26 -0.29 5.46
C TRP A 37 1.86 -0.81 5.80
N GLY A 38 1.57 -2.05 5.42
CA GLY A 38 0.29 -2.72 5.64
C GLY A 38 0.40 -3.84 6.67
N ASP A 39 -0.35 -4.89 6.39
CA ASP A 39 -0.36 -6.13 7.16
C ASP A 39 -0.53 -7.26 6.18
N ASP A 40 0.49 -8.10 6.05
CA ASP A 40 0.55 -9.16 5.05
C ASP A 40 0.13 -10.54 5.59
N ARG A 41 -0.43 -10.58 6.81
CA ARG A 41 -1.15 -11.76 7.29
C ARG A 41 -2.34 -12.07 6.37
N PRO A 42 -2.66 -13.35 6.11
CA PRO A 42 -3.68 -13.74 5.13
C PRO A 42 -5.02 -13.02 5.28
N GLU A 43 -5.46 -12.78 6.51
CA GLU A 43 -6.73 -12.12 6.84
C GLU A 43 -6.77 -10.62 6.49
N PHE A 44 -5.62 -9.94 6.46
CA PHE A 44 -5.54 -8.48 6.27
C PHE A 44 -4.83 -8.05 4.98
N ARG A 45 -4.03 -8.93 4.35
CA ARG A 45 -3.22 -8.65 3.15
C ARG A 45 -3.99 -7.90 2.07
N SER A 46 -5.18 -8.40 1.71
CA SER A 46 -5.99 -7.79 0.66
C SER A 46 -6.50 -6.41 1.08
N ALA A 47 -7.03 -6.27 2.30
CA ALA A 47 -7.57 -5.00 2.78
C ALA A 47 -6.47 -3.94 2.96
N SER A 48 -5.33 -4.31 3.56
CA SER A 48 -4.19 -3.43 3.79
C SER A 48 -3.57 -2.96 2.46
N SER A 49 -3.37 -3.86 1.49
CA SER A 49 -2.87 -3.49 0.16
C SER A 49 -3.80 -2.52 -0.59
N LYS A 50 -5.12 -2.76 -0.51
CA LYS A 50 -6.13 -1.85 -1.11
C LYS A 50 -6.17 -0.48 -0.41
N LEU A 51 -5.92 -0.44 0.90
CA LEU A 51 -5.80 0.83 1.62
C LEU A 51 -4.58 1.62 1.16
N LEU A 52 -3.43 0.98 1.01
CA LEU A 52 -2.22 1.62 0.48
C LEU A 52 -2.42 2.09 -0.97
N THR A 53 -3.16 1.31 -1.77
CA THR A 53 -3.60 1.70 -3.12
C THR A 53 -4.44 2.97 -3.10
N THR A 54 -5.43 3.03 -2.21
CA THR A 54 -6.28 4.20 -2.04
C THR A 54 -5.44 5.41 -1.67
N PHE A 55 -4.56 5.26 -0.68
CA PHE A 55 -3.65 6.32 -0.26
C PHE A 55 -2.83 6.87 -1.43
N LEU A 56 -2.12 6.01 -2.16
CA LEU A 56 -1.29 6.42 -3.31
C LEU A 56 -2.09 7.19 -4.37
N LEU A 57 -3.28 6.68 -4.71
CA LEU A 57 -4.09 7.22 -5.81
C LEU A 57 -4.94 8.43 -5.41
N THR A 58 -5.03 8.76 -4.12
CA THR A 58 -5.81 9.90 -3.62
C THR A 58 -4.98 11.01 -3.00
N MET A 59 -3.66 10.85 -2.92
CA MET A 59 -2.71 11.94 -2.63
C MET A 59 -2.42 12.78 -3.88
N ARG A 60 -1.97 14.03 -3.66
CA ARG A 60 -1.49 14.89 -4.74
C ARG A 60 -0.12 14.44 -5.23
N GLY A 61 0.11 14.54 -6.53
CA GLY A 61 1.35 14.12 -7.20
C GLY A 61 1.10 13.02 -8.23
N THR A 62 2.18 12.53 -8.85
CA THR A 62 2.15 11.37 -9.75
C THR A 62 2.42 10.10 -8.93
N PRO A 63 1.42 9.22 -8.75
CA PRO A 63 1.65 7.95 -8.07
C PRO A 63 2.46 6.99 -8.95
N TYR A 64 3.40 6.29 -8.32
CA TYR A 64 4.15 5.19 -8.92
C TYR A 64 3.77 3.89 -8.21
N TYR A 65 3.59 2.86 -9.03
CA TYR A 65 3.38 1.48 -8.60
C TYR A 65 4.58 0.65 -9.04
N TYR A 66 5.07 -0.19 -8.14
CA TYR A 66 6.13 -1.13 -8.48
C TYR A 66 5.54 -2.50 -8.79
N GLY A 67 6.09 -3.19 -9.79
CA GLY A 67 5.50 -4.42 -10.32
C GLY A 67 5.28 -5.48 -9.24
N GLY A 68 4.03 -5.85 -9.02
CA GLY A 68 3.58 -6.79 -7.99
C GLY A 68 2.81 -6.15 -6.84
N ASP A 69 2.94 -4.83 -6.65
CA ASP A 69 2.17 -4.10 -5.66
C ASP A 69 0.67 -4.11 -5.98
N GLU A 70 0.30 -4.15 -7.26
CA GLU A 70 -1.08 -4.28 -7.75
C GLU A 70 -1.70 -5.65 -7.44
N LEU A 71 -0.88 -6.66 -7.17
CA LEU A 71 -1.34 -7.97 -6.66
C LEU A 71 -1.35 -7.98 -5.12
N GLY A 72 -0.66 -7.04 -4.48
CA GLY A 72 -0.34 -7.09 -3.06
C GLY A 72 0.64 -8.22 -2.74
N MET A 73 1.69 -8.37 -3.58
CA MET A 73 2.83 -9.24 -3.30
C MET A 73 3.50 -8.88 -1.96
N THR A 74 4.10 -9.86 -1.31
CA THR A 74 4.61 -9.75 0.06
C THR A 74 6.09 -10.12 0.12
N ASN A 75 6.76 -9.75 1.21
CA ASN A 75 8.14 -10.16 1.45
C ASN A 75 8.27 -11.69 1.47
N ILE A 76 9.33 -12.19 0.83
CA ILE A 76 9.65 -13.63 0.75
C ILE A 76 10.31 -14.19 2.01
N ARG A 77 11.00 -13.33 2.77
CA ARG A 77 11.58 -13.65 4.08
C ARG A 77 12.56 -14.85 4.06
N PHE A 78 13.57 -14.80 3.19
CA PHE A 78 14.59 -15.87 3.13
C PHE A 78 15.26 -16.14 4.48
N ASP A 79 15.44 -17.43 4.79
CA ASP A 79 16.07 -17.91 6.03
C ASP A 79 17.60 -18.00 5.93
N LYS A 80 18.12 -18.10 4.70
CA LYS A 80 19.51 -18.44 4.40
C LYS A 80 20.16 -17.31 3.60
N ILE A 81 21.40 -16.96 3.93
CA ILE A 81 22.13 -15.90 3.21
C ILE A 81 22.35 -16.28 1.74
N GLU A 82 22.48 -17.57 1.44
CA GLU A 82 22.70 -18.10 0.09
C GLU A 82 21.50 -17.85 -0.85
N ASP A 83 20.33 -17.60 -0.28
CA ASP A 83 19.11 -17.30 -1.05
C ASP A 83 19.03 -15.81 -1.43
N TYR A 84 19.82 -14.95 -0.80
CA TYR A 84 19.94 -13.54 -1.17
C TYR A 84 20.96 -13.36 -2.31
N GLN A 85 20.60 -12.51 -3.25
CA GLN A 85 21.42 -12.11 -4.40
C GLN A 85 21.88 -10.66 -4.31
N ASP A 86 21.27 -9.86 -3.44
CA ASP A 86 21.65 -8.46 -3.23
C ASP A 86 23.07 -8.33 -2.69
N ILE A 87 23.88 -7.55 -3.41
CA ILE A 87 25.30 -7.34 -3.07
C ILE A 87 25.46 -6.64 -1.72
N GLU A 88 24.56 -5.70 -1.39
CA GLU A 88 24.56 -5.00 -0.12
C GLU A 88 24.33 -5.98 1.04
N THR A 89 23.26 -6.77 0.97
CA THR A 89 22.97 -7.81 1.98
C THR A 89 24.11 -8.80 2.15
N ARG A 90 24.69 -9.29 1.05
CA ARG A 90 25.78 -10.28 1.08
C ARG A 90 27.07 -9.70 1.67
N ASN A 91 27.42 -8.47 1.29
CA ASN A 91 28.62 -7.81 1.80
C ASN A 91 28.47 -7.46 3.28
N MET A 92 27.31 -6.95 3.70
CA MET A 92 27.05 -6.68 5.12
C MET A 92 27.09 -7.96 5.96
N TYR A 93 26.52 -9.06 5.45
CA TYR A 93 26.60 -10.36 6.12
C TYR A 93 28.05 -10.81 6.30
N ALA A 94 28.86 -10.75 5.26
CA ALA A 94 30.27 -11.16 5.31
C ALA A 94 31.08 -10.30 6.27
N GLN A 95 30.84 -8.99 6.30
CA GLN A 95 31.46 -8.07 7.25
C GLN A 95 31.09 -8.43 8.70
N LEU A 96 29.79 -8.54 8.99
CA LEU A 96 29.29 -8.89 10.33
C LEU A 96 29.80 -10.26 10.79
N GLN A 97 29.97 -11.21 9.86
CA GLN A 97 30.53 -12.52 10.15
C GLN A 97 32.01 -12.41 10.56
N ALA A 98 32.81 -11.60 9.86
CA ALA A 98 34.20 -11.35 10.20
C ALA A 98 34.35 -10.63 11.56
N GLU A 99 33.38 -9.79 11.91
CA GLU A 99 33.31 -9.08 13.19
C GLU A 99 32.76 -9.95 14.34
N GLY A 100 32.29 -11.17 14.07
CA GLY A 100 31.70 -12.06 15.08
C GLY A 100 30.34 -11.56 15.62
N ALA A 101 29.61 -10.78 14.82
CA ALA A 101 28.31 -10.23 15.19
C ALA A 101 27.15 -11.25 15.07
N ASP A 102 25.96 -10.85 15.52
CA ASP A 102 24.75 -11.68 15.51
C ASP A 102 24.14 -11.78 14.09
N LEU A 103 24.59 -12.81 13.36
CA LEU A 103 24.09 -13.12 12.01
C LEU A 103 22.60 -13.52 11.98
N PRO A 104 22.08 -14.32 12.93
CA PRO A 104 20.64 -14.55 13.04
C PRO A 104 19.81 -13.26 13.16
N GLN A 105 20.24 -12.30 13.97
CA GLN A 105 19.57 -11.01 14.10
C GLN A 105 19.61 -10.22 12.78
N PHE A 106 20.75 -10.20 12.09
CA PHE A 106 20.86 -9.58 10.78
C PHE A 106 19.91 -10.21 9.76
N LEU A 107 19.88 -11.54 9.65
CA LEU A 107 18.96 -12.24 8.74
C LEU A 107 17.50 -11.98 9.11
N ALA A 108 17.15 -11.95 10.40
CA ALA A 108 15.81 -11.59 10.86
C ALA A 108 15.41 -10.18 10.42
N ALA A 109 16.33 -9.21 10.47
CA ALA A 109 16.10 -7.87 9.93
C ALA A 109 15.91 -7.89 8.41
N GLN A 110 16.75 -8.63 7.66
CA GLN A 110 16.68 -8.71 6.19
C GLN A 110 15.37 -9.32 5.68
N LYS A 111 14.73 -10.19 6.44
CA LYS A 111 13.37 -10.68 6.13
C LYS A 111 12.34 -9.55 6.02
N LEU A 112 12.57 -8.44 6.72
CA LEU A 112 11.69 -7.27 6.70
C LEU A 112 12.21 -6.16 5.79
N THR A 113 13.53 -5.91 5.78
CA THR A 113 14.11 -4.71 5.15
C THR A 113 14.87 -4.97 3.86
N GLY A 114 15.26 -6.22 3.58
CA GLY A 114 16.14 -6.56 2.46
C GLY A 114 15.52 -6.25 1.10
N ARG A 115 16.32 -5.69 0.19
CA ARG A 115 15.90 -5.24 -1.14
C ARG A 115 15.41 -6.38 -2.02
N ASP A 116 15.95 -7.58 -1.84
CA ASP A 116 15.51 -8.78 -2.56
C ASP A 116 14.04 -9.14 -2.35
N ASN A 117 13.41 -8.68 -1.25
CA ASN A 117 11.96 -8.81 -1.08
C ASN A 117 11.18 -8.08 -2.20
N GLY A 118 11.72 -6.99 -2.72
CA GLY A 118 11.19 -6.26 -3.87
C GLY A 118 11.63 -6.84 -5.22
N ARG A 119 12.43 -7.90 -5.29
CA ARG A 119 13.04 -8.37 -6.55
C ARG A 119 12.65 -9.78 -6.95
N THR A 120 11.89 -10.47 -6.11
CA THR A 120 11.39 -11.81 -6.44
C THR A 120 10.63 -11.79 -7.78
N PRO A 121 10.71 -12.89 -8.56
CA PRO A 121 9.95 -13.05 -9.79
C PRO A 121 8.49 -12.61 -9.67
N PHE A 122 7.99 -11.92 -10.69
CA PHE A 122 6.58 -11.57 -10.76
C PHE A 122 5.72 -12.83 -10.83
N GLN A 123 4.58 -12.81 -10.12
CA GLN A 123 3.72 -13.98 -9.94
C GLN A 123 2.58 -13.97 -10.97
N TRP A 124 2.82 -14.47 -12.18
CA TRP A 124 1.84 -14.47 -13.28
C TRP A 124 0.70 -15.45 -13.05
N ASP A 125 1.02 -16.70 -12.73
CA ASP A 125 0.04 -17.77 -12.53
C ASP A 125 0.51 -18.79 -11.49
N ALA A 126 -0.23 -19.91 -11.37
CA ALA A 126 0.07 -21.00 -10.43
C ALA A 126 0.97 -22.11 -11.00
N THR A 127 1.53 -21.93 -12.20
CA THR A 127 2.45 -22.90 -12.82
C THR A 127 3.87 -22.77 -12.27
N ALA A 128 4.79 -23.65 -12.68
CA ALA A 128 6.17 -23.61 -12.22
C ALA A 128 6.79 -22.21 -12.32
N ASN A 129 7.49 -21.79 -11.27
CA ASN A 129 8.05 -20.44 -11.12
C ASN A 129 7.03 -19.30 -11.30
N ALA A 130 5.76 -19.55 -10.97
CA ALA A 130 4.66 -18.62 -11.17
C ALA A 130 4.49 -18.13 -12.62
N GLY A 131 4.85 -18.95 -13.61
CA GLY A 131 4.83 -18.56 -15.03
C GLY A 131 5.92 -17.57 -15.43
N PHE A 132 6.85 -17.22 -14.53
CA PHE A 132 7.94 -16.28 -14.82
C PHE A 132 9.00 -16.85 -15.75
N SER A 133 9.32 -18.15 -15.61
CA SER A 133 10.37 -18.81 -16.40
C SER A 133 10.14 -20.31 -16.46
N THR A 134 10.52 -20.92 -17.58
CA THR A 134 10.62 -22.38 -17.73
C THR A 134 11.95 -22.94 -17.20
N GLY A 135 12.94 -22.09 -16.95
CA GLY A 135 14.25 -22.46 -16.38
C GLY A 135 14.32 -22.23 -14.87
N THR A 136 15.54 -22.06 -14.34
CA THR A 136 15.77 -21.67 -12.95
C THR A 136 15.81 -20.14 -12.85
N PRO A 137 14.87 -19.50 -12.13
CA PRO A 137 14.92 -18.07 -11.91
C PRO A 137 16.20 -17.66 -11.15
N TRP A 138 16.75 -16.50 -11.49
CA TRP A 138 17.97 -15.96 -10.84
C TRP A 138 17.78 -15.69 -9.34
N LEU A 139 16.53 -15.43 -8.92
CA LEU A 139 16.10 -15.31 -7.54
C LEU A 139 14.84 -16.16 -7.32
N LYS A 140 14.73 -16.82 -6.16
CA LYS A 140 13.59 -17.69 -5.86
C LYS A 140 12.26 -16.95 -5.94
N VAL A 141 11.25 -17.60 -6.50
CA VAL A 141 9.86 -17.13 -6.47
C VAL A 141 9.29 -17.26 -5.06
N ASN A 142 8.41 -16.34 -4.66
CA ASN A 142 7.76 -16.41 -3.35
C ASN A 142 6.83 -17.64 -3.31
N PRO A 143 6.92 -18.52 -2.29
CA PRO A 143 6.14 -19.75 -2.22
C PRO A 143 4.62 -19.54 -2.17
N ASN A 144 4.14 -18.32 -1.93
CA ASN A 144 2.72 -17.98 -1.94
C ASN A 144 2.12 -17.82 -3.36
N TYR A 145 2.91 -17.94 -4.42
CA TYR A 145 2.44 -17.76 -5.80
C TYR A 145 1.28 -18.67 -6.23
N PRO A 146 1.10 -19.91 -5.72
CA PRO A 146 -0.03 -20.74 -6.15
C PRO A 146 -1.38 -20.11 -5.79
N GLN A 147 -1.44 -19.29 -4.73
CA GLN A 147 -2.65 -18.58 -4.30
C GLN A 147 -2.65 -17.11 -4.72
N LEU A 148 -1.47 -16.46 -4.69
CA LEU A 148 -1.32 -15.05 -5.01
C LEU A 148 -0.67 -14.89 -6.39
N ASN A 149 -1.46 -14.71 -7.44
CA ASN A 149 -0.93 -14.50 -8.78
C ASN A 149 -1.91 -13.70 -9.64
N ALA A 150 -1.41 -13.13 -10.73
CA ALA A 150 -2.21 -12.30 -11.63
C ALA A 150 -3.41 -13.06 -12.21
N ALA A 151 -3.23 -14.31 -12.64
CA ALA A 151 -4.32 -15.11 -13.22
C ALA A 151 -5.48 -15.38 -12.23
N ALA A 152 -5.18 -15.54 -10.94
CA ALA A 152 -6.19 -15.67 -9.88
C ALA A 152 -6.85 -14.32 -9.57
N GLU A 153 -6.06 -13.26 -9.41
CA GLU A 153 -6.54 -11.91 -9.11
C GLU A 153 -7.38 -11.33 -10.27
N GLU A 154 -7.11 -11.71 -11.53
CA GLU A 154 -7.91 -11.31 -12.70
C GLU A 154 -9.37 -11.78 -12.59
N LYS A 155 -9.57 -13.01 -12.10
CA LYS A 155 -10.88 -13.69 -12.06
C LYS A 155 -11.74 -13.25 -10.89
N ASP A 156 -11.15 -12.72 -9.82
CA ASP A 156 -11.86 -12.27 -8.63
C ASP A 156 -12.18 -10.76 -8.73
N PRO A 157 -13.46 -10.35 -8.88
CA PRO A 157 -13.85 -8.92 -8.92
C PRO A 157 -13.52 -8.14 -7.64
N GLY A 158 -13.32 -8.86 -6.53
CA GLY A 158 -12.91 -8.35 -5.23
C GLY A 158 -11.40 -8.38 -4.99
N SER A 159 -10.59 -8.73 -5.97
CA SER A 159 -9.13 -8.85 -5.84
C SER A 159 -8.42 -7.51 -5.61
N VAL A 160 -7.15 -7.54 -5.22
CA VAL A 160 -6.29 -6.35 -5.13
C VAL A 160 -6.07 -5.76 -6.52
N LEU A 161 -5.86 -6.61 -7.54
CA LEU A 161 -5.68 -6.17 -8.93
C LEU A 161 -6.90 -5.41 -9.46
N ASN A 162 -8.10 -5.99 -9.28
CA ASN A 162 -9.32 -5.36 -9.75
C ASN A 162 -9.70 -4.14 -8.92
N TYR A 163 -9.32 -4.08 -7.64
CA TYR A 163 -9.39 -2.87 -6.85
C TYR A 163 -8.45 -1.76 -7.36
N PHE A 164 -7.20 -2.10 -7.69
CA PHE A 164 -6.23 -1.17 -8.27
C PHE A 164 -6.74 -0.56 -9.57
N ARG A 165 -7.36 -1.37 -10.44
CA ARG A 165 -8.01 -0.88 -11.68
C ARG A 165 -9.15 0.09 -11.39
N LYS A 166 -10.05 -0.25 -10.45
CA LYS A 166 -11.15 0.63 -10.01
C LYS A 166 -10.63 1.95 -9.45
N ALA A 167 -9.62 1.91 -8.58
CA ALA A 167 -9.03 3.09 -7.98
C ALA A 167 -8.32 3.97 -9.02
N THR A 168 -7.64 3.37 -10.00
CA THR A 168 -6.99 4.08 -11.11
C THR A 168 -8.02 4.76 -12.02
N ALA A 169 -9.12 4.07 -12.33
CA ALA A 169 -10.23 4.64 -13.09
C ALA A 169 -10.86 5.83 -12.35
N MET A 170 -11.17 5.66 -11.06
CA MET A 170 -11.68 6.74 -10.20
C MET A 170 -10.77 7.97 -10.23
N ARG A 171 -9.44 7.81 -10.06
CA ARG A 171 -8.50 8.94 -10.11
C ARG A 171 -8.48 9.63 -11.48
N ARG A 172 -8.64 8.89 -12.57
CA ARG A 172 -8.69 9.44 -13.94
C ARG A 172 -9.93 10.28 -14.18
N GLU A 173 -11.07 9.79 -13.68
CA GLU A 173 -12.40 10.39 -13.81
C GLU A 173 -12.55 11.64 -12.93
N HIS A 174 -12.03 11.61 -11.70
CA HIS A 174 -12.21 12.69 -10.72
C HIS A 174 -10.97 13.57 -10.59
N LYS A 175 -10.97 14.73 -11.26
CA LYS A 175 -9.83 15.68 -11.25
C LYS A 175 -9.53 16.24 -9.85
N VAL A 176 -10.50 16.24 -8.93
CA VAL A 176 -10.25 16.59 -7.52
C VAL A 176 -9.17 15.71 -6.87
N LEU A 177 -9.05 14.44 -7.28
CA LEU A 177 -8.01 13.53 -6.78
C LEU A 177 -6.63 13.78 -7.42
N VAL A 178 -6.58 14.52 -8.53
CA VAL A 178 -5.32 14.93 -9.17
C VAL A 178 -4.90 16.28 -8.63
N TYR A 179 -5.72 17.32 -8.84
CA TYR A 179 -5.36 18.72 -8.64
C TYR A 179 -5.94 19.34 -7.36
N GLY A 180 -6.85 18.64 -6.66
CA GLY A 180 -7.52 19.22 -5.50
C GLY A 180 -6.57 19.51 -4.35
N GLN A 181 -6.82 20.60 -3.63
CA GLN A 181 -6.12 20.96 -2.41
C GLN A 181 -6.31 19.85 -1.37
N TYR A 182 -5.21 19.42 -0.76
CA TYR A 182 -5.20 18.47 0.34
C TYR A 182 -5.39 19.20 1.68
N GLN A 183 -6.20 18.61 2.57
CA GLN A 183 -6.34 19.08 3.94
C GLN A 183 -6.42 17.89 4.89
N LEU A 184 -5.40 17.73 5.73
CA LEU A 184 -5.37 16.72 6.80
C LEU A 184 -6.50 16.98 7.81
N LEU A 185 -7.13 15.90 8.28
CA LEU A 185 -8.09 15.91 9.37
C LEU A 185 -7.56 15.04 10.52
N ASP A 186 -7.93 15.42 11.75
CA ASP A 186 -7.67 14.62 12.96
C ASP A 186 -6.20 14.18 13.04
N GLU A 187 -5.30 15.16 12.98
CA GLU A 187 -3.85 14.98 12.86
C GLU A 187 -3.29 14.09 13.97
N ALA A 188 -3.75 14.31 15.22
CA ALA A 188 -3.29 13.59 16.41
C ALA A 188 -3.79 12.13 16.51
N ASN A 189 -4.70 11.68 15.63
CA ASN A 189 -5.23 10.32 15.70
C ASN A 189 -4.19 9.28 15.23
N PRO A 190 -3.79 8.31 16.07
CA PRO A 190 -2.75 7.35 15.73
C PRO A 190 -3.26 6.16 14.89
N HIS A 191 -4.56 6.08 14.62
CA HIS A 191 -5.21 4.92 13.99
C HIS A 191 -5.84 5.25 12.63
N ILE A 192 -6.46 6.43 12.51
CA ILE A 192 -7.19 6.84 11.30
C ILE A 192 -6.41 7.91 10.57
N TYR A 193 -6.17 7.72 9.28
CA TYR A 193 -5.70 8.76 8.38
C TYR A 193 -6.87 9.26 7.54
N ALA A 194 -7.37 10.45 7.89
CA ALA A 194 -8.43 11.12 7.15
C ALA A 194 -7.96 12.45 6.58
N TYR A 195 -8.41 12.79 5.38
CA TYR A 195 -8.15 14.07 4.74
C TYR A 195 -9.19 14.38 3.68
N THR A 196 -9.29 15.64 3.29
CA THR A 196 -10.12 16.04 2.15
C THR A 196 -9.28 16.43 0.94
N ARG A 197 -9.85 16.22 -0.25
CA ARG A 197 -9.38 16.84 -1.49
C ARG A 197 -10.47 17.79 -1.99
N THR A 198 -10.10 19.02 -2.33
CA THR A 198 -11.04 20.07 -2.78
C THR A 198 -10.58 20.73 -4.07
N LEU A 199 -11.44 20.74 -5.09
CA LEU A 199 -11.20 21.41 -6.37
C LEU A 199 -12.46 22.14 -6.82
N GLY A 200 -12.46 23.48 -6.70
CA GLY A 200 -13.64 24.29 -6.96
C GLY A 200 -14.81 23.88 -6.05
N LYS A 201 -15.90 23.39 -6.65
CA LYS A 201 -17.08 22.90 -5.91
C LYS A 201 -17.01 21.40 -5.57
N GLU A 202 -16.10 20.65 -6.18
CA GLU A 202 -15.96 19.22 -5.92
C GLU A 202 -15.10 19.02 -4.67
N ARG A 203 -15.63 18.26 -3.72
CA ARG A 203 -14.95 17.93 -2.47
C ARG A 203 -15.16 16.46 -2.13
N VAL A 204 -14.10 15.80 -1.69
CA VAL A 204 -14.12 14.39 -1.34
C VAL A 204 -13.38 14.18 -0.02
N LEU A 205 -13.90 13.26 0.78
CA LEU A 205 -13.28 12.77 2.00
C LEU A 205 -12.63 11.42 1.72
N VAL A 206 -11.37 11.28 2.12
CA VAL A 206 -10.64 10.02 2.15
C VAL A 206 -10.47 9.62 3.62
N VAL A 207 -10.84 8.39 3.97
CA VAL A 207 -10.71 7.85 5.33
C VAL A 207 -10.06 6.48 5.28
N LEU A 208 -8.95 6.31 6.00
CA LEU A 208 -8.12 5.12 5.99
C LEU A 208 -7.91 4.63 7.43
N ASN A 209 -8.39 3.42 7.75
CA ASN A 209 -8.11 2.77 9.04
C ASN A 209 -6.79 1.99 8.96
N PHE A 210 -5.70 2.54 9.49
CA PHE A 210 -4.36 1.90 9.47
C PHE A 210 -4.17 0.91 10.64
N THR A 211 -5.22 0.16 11.00
CA THR A 211 -5.16 -0.81 12.08
C THR A 211 -5.85 -2.11 11.71
N SER A 212 -5.43 -3.19 12.36
CA SER A 212 -6.07 -4.51 12.26
C SER A 212 -7.28 -4.65 13.19
N GLU A 213 -7.81 -3.53 13.71
CA GLU A 213 -8.97 -3.46 14.59
C GLU A 213 -10.07 -2.60 13.97
N GLN A 214 -11.33 -2.86 14.35
CA GLN A 214 -12.43 -1.97 14.00
C GLN A 214 -12.28 -0.64 14.74
N ARG A 215 -12.49 0.48 14.05
CA ARG A 215 -12.37 1.82 14.60
C ARG A 215 -13.61 2.66 14.29
N GLY A 216 -14.14 3.31 15.32
CA GLY A 216 -15.11 4.39 15.14
C GLY A 216 -14.39 5.70 14.86
N TRP A 217 -14.83 6.45 13.85
CA TRP A 217 -14.31 7.80 13.57
C TRP A 217 -15.45 8.80 13.36
N ALA A 218 -15.54 9.80 14.24
CA ALA A 218 -16.56 10.84 14.16
C ALA A 218 -16.19 11.83 13.06
N LEU A 219 -17.16 12.15 12.18
CA LEU A 219 -16.98 13.20 11.18
C LEU A 219 -16.76 14.55 11.88
N PRO A 220 -15.74 15.33 11.47
CA PRO A 220 -15.59 16.70 11.91
C PRO A 220 -16.84 17.53 11.64
N ALA A 221 -17.14 18.46 12.56
CA ALA A 221 -18.27 19.37 12.43
C ALA A 221 -18.25 20.10 11.07
N GLY A 222 -19.42 20.15 10.44
CA GLY A 222 -19.61 20.81 9.14
C GLY A 222 -19.36 19.92 7.92
N LEU A 223 -18.80 18.72 8.05
CA LEU A 223 -18.70 17.77 6.95
C LEU A 223 -19.99 16.96 6.82
N LYS A 224 -20.52 16.85 5.60
CA LYS A 224 -21.69 16.02 5.27
C LYS A 224 -21.37 15.16 4.05
N LEU A 225 -21.54 13.85 4.19
CA LEU A 225 -21.34 12.91 3.09
C LEU A 225 -22.44 13.10 2.02
N SER A 226 -22.07 12.98 0.75
CA SER A 226 -22.95 13.18 -0.40
C SER A 226 -23.16 11.91 -1.21
N GLY A 227 -23.89 10.93 -0.67
CA GLY A 227 -24.27 9.71 -1.40
C GLY A 227 -23.30 8.56 -1.20
N ALA A 228 -23.24 7.65 -2.19
CA ALA A 228 -22.42 6.44 -2.13
C ALA A 228 -20.92 6.76 -2.23
N PRO A 229 -20.05 5.95 -1.61
CA PRO A 229 -18.61 6.09 -1.78
C PRO A 229 -18.21 5.82 -3.23
N TRP A 230 -17.28 6.60 -3.76
CA TRP A 230 -16.66 6.33 -5.06
C TRP A 230 -15.78 5.08 -5.01
N LEU A 231 -15.19 4.80 -3.85
CA LEU A 231 -14.37 3.63 -3.62
C LEU A 231 -14.49 3.17 -2.16
N ASN A 232 -14.62 1.86 -1.96
CA ASN A 232 -14.62 1.20 -0.66
C ASN A 232 -13.98 -0.18 -0.84
N ASN A 233 -13.02 -0.56 0.00
CA ASN A 233 -12.37 -1.88 -0.08
C ASN A 233 -13.13 -3.01 0.65
N TYR A 234 -14.28 -2.69 1.24
CA TYR A 234 -15.24 -3.64 1.81
C TYR A 234 -16.57 -3.66 1.05
N PRO A 235 -17.40 -4.71 1.18
CA PRO A 235 -18.70 -4.80 0.50
C PRO A 235 -19.72 -3.73 0.95
N GLY A 236 -19.60 -3.24 2.19
CA GLY A 236 -20.56 -2.30 2.78
C GLY A 236 -19.91 -1.03 3.30
N PHE A 237 -20.65 0.07 3.23
CA PHE A 237 -20.34 1.35 3.85
C PHE A 237 -21.63 2.05 4.26
N THR A 238 -21.74 2.37 5.54
CA THR A 238 -22.91 3.07 6.09
C THR A 238 -22.52 4.52 6.41
N PRO A 239 -23.06 5.52 5.69
CA PRO A 239 -22.71 6.92 5.92
C PRO A 239 -23.44 7.47 7.15
N THR A 240 -22.79 7.36 8.31
CA THR A 240 -23.27 7.89 9.60
C THR A 240 -22.40 9.06 10.07
N ALA A 241 -22.84 9.78 11.11
CA ALA A 241 -22.03 10.83 11.75
C ALA A 241 -20.74 10.28 12.37
N THR A 242 -20.74 9.00 12.76
CA THR A 242 -19.55 8.25 13.18
C THR A 242 -19.39 7.04 12.29
N LEU A 243 -18.31 6.99 11.51
CA LEU A 243 -18.02 5.88 10.61
C LEU A 243 -17.50 4.69 11.42
N ALA A 244 -18.10 3.53 11.23
CA ALA A 244 -17.62 2.26 11.76
C ALA A 244 -16.71 1.59 10.72
N LEU A 245 -15.40 1.82 10.83
CA LEU A 245 -14.41 1.34 9.87
C LEU A 245 -13.90 -0.04 10.25
N GLN A 246 -14.01 -0.99 9.32
CA GLN A 246 -13.41 -2.32 9.43
C GLN A 246 -11.87 -2.24 9.47
N PRO A 247 -11.16 -3.27 9.98
CA PRO A 247 -9.71 -3.37 9.89
C PRO A 247 -9.21 -3.02 8.49
N TRP A 248 -8.22 -2.15 8.36
CA TRP A 248 -7.66 -1.75 7.05
C TRP A 248 -8.69 -1.20 6.04
N GLN A 249 -9.87 -0.74 6.48
CA GLN A 249 -10.86 -0.16 5.57
C GLN A 249 -10.39 1.18 5.03
N ALA A 250 -10.54 1.36 3.73
CA ALA A 250 -10.29 2.58 3.00
C ALA A 250 -11.56 2.99 2.24
N VAL A 251 -11.99 4.23 2.44
CA VAL A 251 -13.18 4.79 1.81
C VAL A 251 -12.87 6.14 1.20
N VAL A 252 -13.35 6.35 -0.03
CA VAL A 252 -13.35 7.64 -0.74
C VAL A 252 -14.79 8.03 -0.98
N VAL A 253 -15.26 9.11 -0.36
CA VAL A 253 -16.68 9.49 -0.36
C VAL A 253 -16.84 10.99 -0.64
N PRO A 254 -17.70 11.39 -1.60
CA PRO A 254 -17.95 12.80 -1.88
C PRO A 254 -18.57 13.53 -0.69
N LEU A 255 -18.28 14.81 -0.57
CA LEU A 255 -18.84 15.71 0.44
C LEU A 255 -19.83 16.71 -0.21
N ARG A 256 -20.83 17.13 0.56
CA ARG A 256 -21.71 18.27 0.20
C ARG A 256 -21.08 19.60 0.59
#